data_AF-A0A7V2REK4-F1
#
_entry.id   AF-A0A7V2REK4-F1
#
_cell.length_a   1.000
_cell.length_b   1.000
_cell.length_c   1.000
_cell.angle_alpha   90.00
_cell.angle_beta   90.00
_cell.angle_gamma   90.00
#
_symmetry.space_group_name_H-M   'P 1'
#
loop_
_entity.id
_entity.type
_entity.pdbx_description
1 polymer ?
#
loop_
_entity_poly.entity_id
_entity_poly.type
_entity_poly.pdbx_seq_one_letter_code
_entity_poly.pdbx_strand_id
1 'polypeptide(L)'
;MKIGLTISTIVLGIAAILLGLYAFTVAGDRNSLQEELDETQDTLVVTQQELKDTEEILDETAEDLEDTRDNLEEVEGELEDTLDTLDETQDELNDTADELRSTQLQLATVQDDLEVAQQQRDDAEEELVKATAEYLDAIETLAGLDITLSKSAACNDVVLIDNPEATHPSWAELKAFLAQDHTEDHEYILHVYDCSEFSRDLHNRAEAAGIRCAEVQVILKDEPLGHALNAFLTTDYGLVYVDCSGGLDGIARVKSQYYFRAVSVSTVSIAHVRDDSWWASLMSYYYLPSVSGGQCVVSSIKIYW
;
A
#
# COMPACT_ATOMS: atom_id res chain seq x y z
N MET A 1 -35.19 -163.51 -12.32
CA MET A 1 -35.88 -162.21 -12.19
C MET A 1 -35.53 -161.47 -10.88
N LYS A 2 -34.26 -161.52 -10.41
CA LYS A 2 -33.77 -160.81 -9.20
C LYS A 2 -32.63 -159.81 -9.49
N ILE A 3 -32.04 -159.85 -10.69
CA ILE A 3 -30.87 -159.05 -11.08
C ILE A 3 -31.28 -157.72 -11.75
N GLY A 4 -32.46 -157.66 -12.39
CA GLY A 4 -32.98 -156.43 -12.99
C GLY A 4 -33.51 -155.40 -11.98
N LEU A 5 -34.04 -155.86 -10.84
CA LEU A 5 -34.54 -154.98 -9.77
C LEU A 5 -33.38 -154.32 -8.99
N THR A 6 -32.22 -154.99 -8.89
CA THR A 6 -31.02 -154.48 -8.21
C THR A 6 -30.23 -153.49 -9.06
N ILE A 7 -30.14 -153.69 -10.38
CA ILE A 7 -29.46 -152.72 -11.28
C ILE A 7 -30.27 -151.42 -11.41
N SER A 8 -31.59 -151.50 -11.55
CA SER A 8 -32.46 -150.31 -11.64
C SER A 8 -32.42 -149.46 -10.36
N THR A 9 -32.36 -150.09 -9.19
CA THR A 9 -32.24 -149.36 -7.92
C THR A 9 -30.87 -148.72 -7.73
N ILE A 10 -29.79 -149.37 -8.20
CA ILE A 10 -28.44 -148.79 -8.21
C ILE A 10 -28.35 -147.61 -9.19
N VAL A 11 -28.89 -147.73 -10.40
CA VAL A 11 -28.89 -146.65 -11.40
C VAL A 11 -29.72 -145.45 -10.93
N LEU A 12 -30.89 -145.69 -10.32
CA LEU A 12 -31.69 -144.63 -9.71
C LEU A 12 -30.97 -143.98 -8.51
N GLY A 13 -30.25 -144.76 -7.70
CA GLY A 13 -29.41 -144.24 -6.62
C GLY A 13 -28.25 -143.36 -7.12
N ILE A 14 -27.55 -143.79 -8.17
CA ILE A 14 -26.47 -143.01 -8.80
C ILE A 14 -27.02 -141.73 -9.44
N ALA A 15 -28.15 -141.81 -10.15
CA ALA A 15 -28.79 -140.64 -10.73
C ALA A 15 -29.23 -139.63 -9.66
N ALA A 16 -29.76 -140.09 -8.52
CA ALA A 16 -30.11 -139.24 -7.39
C ALA A 16 -28.88 -138.60 -6.73
N ILE A 17 -27.76 -139.34 -6.61
CA ILE A 17 -26.49 -138.80 -6.10
C ILE A 17 -25.92 -137.74 -7.05
N LEU A 18 -25.91 -138.00 -8.36
CA LEU A 18 -25.42 -137.05 -9.36
C LEU A 18 -26.30 -135.79 -9.43
N LEU A 19 -27.63 -135.94 -9.35
CA LEU A 19 -28.57 -134.82 -9.23
C LEU A 19 -28.36 -134.03 -7.94
N GLY A 20 -28.13 -134.71 -6.81
CA GLY A 20 -27.82 -134.08 -5.54
C GLY A 20 -26.49 -133.31 -5.57
N LEU A 21 -25.46 -133.86 -6.20
CA LEU A 21 -24.16 -133.21 -6.39
C LEU A 21 -24.27 -131.98 -7.32
N TYR A 22 -24.97 -132.10 -8.45
CA TYR A 22 -25.22 -130.96 -9.36
C TYR A 22 -26.05 -129.86 -8.69
N ALA A 23 -27.10 -130.24 -7.93
CA ALA A 23 -27.88 -129.30 -7.15
C ALA A 23 -27.05 -128.62 -6.06
N PHE A 24 -26.10 -129.33 -5.43
CA PHE A 24 -25.18 -128.78 -4.44
C PHE A 24 -24.17 -127.81 -5.07
N THR A 25 -23.58 -128.13 -6.23
CA THR A 25 -22.68 -127.22 -6.94
C THR A 25 -23.41 -125.97 -7.42
N VAL A 26 -24.61 -126.12 -8.00
CA VAL A 26 -25.44 -124.98 -8.43
C VAL A 26 -25.92 -124.16 -7.22
N ALA A 27 -26.22 -124.79 -6.09
CA ALA A 27 -26.54 -124.09 -4.85
C ALA A 27 -25.33 -123.33 -4.29
N GLY A 28 -24.13 -123.89 -4.38
CA GLY A 28 -22.88 -123.23 -4.01
C GLY A 28 -22.57 -122.01 -4.87
N ASP A 29 -22.65 -122.16 -6.20
CA ASP A 29 -22.45 -121.05 -7.16
C ASP A 29 -23.50 -119.96 -6.97
N ARG A 30 -24.76 -120.33 -6.70
CA ARG A 30 -25.83 -119.38 -6.39
C ARG A 30 -25.57 -118.63 -5.08
N ASN A 31 -25.04 -119.31 -4.06
CA ASN A 31 -24.72 -118.66 -2.79
C ASN A 31 -23.56 -117.68 -2.94
N SER A 32 -22.52 -118.05 -3.71
CA SER A 32 -21.41 -117.17 -4.07
C SER A 32 -21.87 -115.93 -4.85
N LEU A 33 -22.72 -116.11 -5.86
CA LEU A 33 -23.28 -114.99 -6.63
C LEU A 33 -24.16 -114.07 -5.78
N GLN A 34 -24.86 -114.63 -4.79
CA GLN A 34 -25.68 -113.84 -3.87
C GLN A 34 -24.79 -112.99 -2.96
N GLU A 35 -23.72 -113.56 -2.43
CA GLU A 35 -22.74 -112.82 -1.62
C GLU A 35 -22.07 -111.69 -2.43
N GLU A 36 -21.65 -111.94 -3.68
CA GLU A 36 -21.09 -110.89 -4.55
C GLU A 36 -22.11 -109.80 -4.90
N LEU A 37 -23.39 -110.15 -5.10
CA LEU A 37 -24.45 -109.20 -5.36
C LEU A 37 -24.71 -108.31 -4.14
N ASP A 38 -24.75 -108.91 -2.95
CA ASP A 38 -24.95 -108.21 -1.69
C ASP A 38 -23.77 -107.25 -1.43
N GLU A 39 -22.53 -107.69 -1.63
CA GLU A 39 -21.32 -106.84 -1.52
C GLU A 39 -21.31 -105.70 -2.55
N THR A 40 -21.76 -105.97 -3.77
CA THR A 40 -21.89 -104.94 -4.82
C THR A 40 -22.99 -103.93 -4.47
N GLN A 41 -24.11 -104.37 -3.90
CA GLN A 41 -25.18 -103.50 -3.42
C GLN A 41 -24.70 -102.60 -2.27
N ASP A 42 -23.99 -103.18 -1.30
CA ASP A 42 -23.40 -102.43 -0.20
C ASP A 42 -22.41 -101.37 -0.70
N THR A 43 -21.53 -101.74 -1.64
CA THR A 43 -20.59 -100.81 -2.27
C THR A 43 -21.30 -99.69 -3.02
N LEU A 44 -22.39 -100.00 -3.75
CA LEU A 44 -23.19 -99.00 -4.47
C LEU A 44 -23.84 -98.01 -3.50
N VAL A 45 -24.39 -98.48 -2.37
CA VAL A 45 -24.99 -97.62 -1.35
C VAL A 45 -23.94 -96.68 -0.75
N VAL A 46 -22.75 -97.19 -0.43
CA VAL A 46 -21.64 -96.35 0.06
C VAL A 46 -21.24 -95.31 -0.97
N THR A 47 -21.06 -95.71 -2.24
CA THR A 47 -20.67 -94.80 -3.33
C THR A 47 -21.73 -93.70 -3.57
N GLN A 48 -23.03 -94.05 -3.49
CA GLN A 48 -24.12 -93.08 -3.62
C GLN A 48 -24.12 -92.07 -2.47
N GLN A 49 -23.78 -92.49 -1.25
CA GLN A 49 -23.66 -91.59 -0.11
C GLN A 49 -22.45 -90.66 -0.28
N GLU A 50 -21.28 -91.19 -0.64
CA GLU A 50 -20.09 -90.37 -0.89
C GLU A 50 -20.30 -89.35 -2.02
N LEU A 51 -21.03 -89.72 -3.07
CA LEU A 51 -21.39 -88.80 -4.15
C LEU A 51 -22.26 -87.65 -3.61
N LYS A 52 -23.27 -87.96 -2.81
CA LYS A 52 -24.16 -86.95 -2.21
C LYS A 52 -23.40 -86.02 -1.27
N ASP A 53 -22.51 -86.56 -0.44
CA ASP A 53 -21.67 -85.77 0.46
C ASP A 53 -20.73 -84.86 -0.36
N THR A 54 -20.23 -85.34 -1.50
CA THR A 54 -19.40 -84.55 -2.42
C THR A 54 -20.20 -83.44 -3.12
N GLU A 55 -21.46 -83.71 -3.51
CA GLU A 55 -22.37 -82.71 -4.08
C GLU A 55 -22.64 -81.58 -3.06
N GLU A 56 -22.89 -81.93 -1.79
CA GLU A 56 -23.11 -80.96 -0.71
C GLU A 56 -21.87 -80.06 -0.48
N ILE A 57 -20.67 -80.66 -0.42
CA ILE A 57 -19.41 -79.90 -0.31
C ILE A 57 -19.20 -78.98 -1.52
N LEU A 58 -19.56 -79.43 -2.72
CA LEU A 58 -19.40 -78.64 -3.93
C LEU A 58 -20.33 -77.42 -3.93
N ASP A 59 -21.57 -77.59 -3.47
CA ASP A 59 -22.54 -76.51 -3.33
C ASP A 59 -22.05 -75.49 -2.28
N GLU A 60 -21.58 -75.93 -1.10
CA GLU A 60 -20.99 -75.06 -0.07
C GLU A 60 -19.78 -74.28 -0.62
N THR A 61 -18.89 -74.97 -1.36
CA THR A 61 -17.71 -74.33 -1.98
C THR A 61 -18.11 -73.29 -3.04
N ALA A 62 -19.21 -73.51 -3.75
CA ALA A 62 -19.71 -72.57 -4.76
C ALA A 62 -20.28 -71.31 -4.11
N GLU A 63 -21.01 -71.44 -3.00
CA GLU A 63 -21.51 -70.32 -2.20
C GLU A 63 -20.34 -69.50 -1.63
N ASP A 64 -19.34 -70.15 -1.01
CA ASP A 64 -18.15 -69.47 -0.47
C ASP A 64 -17.37 -68.69 -1.55
N LEU A 65 -17.32 -69.22 -2.79
CA LEU A 65 -16.65 -68.56 -3.91
C LEU A 65 -17.43 -67.34 -4.40
N GLU A 66 -18.76 -67.41 -4.41
CA GLU A 66 -19.62 -66.27 -4.74
C GLU A 66 -19.47 -65.15 -3.70
N ASP A 67 -19.52 -65.49 -2.41
CA ASP A 67 -19.29 -64.54 -1.32
C ASP A 67 -17.89 -63.89 -1.41
N THR A 68 -16.87 -64.69 -1.73
CA THR A 68 -15.51 -64.17 -1.93
C THR A 68 -15.42 -63.22 -3.12
N ARG A 69 -16.14 -63.51 -4.22
CA ARG A 69 -16.19 -62.65 -5.41
C ARG A 69 -16.84 -61.31 -5.08
N ASP A 70 -17.97 -61.34 -4.39
CA ASP A 70 -18.73 -60.13 -4.09
C ASP A 70 -17.95 -59.23 -3.11
N ASN A 71 -17.25 -59.81 -2.12
CA ASN A 71 -16.34 -59.07 -1.25
C ASN A 71 -15.14 -58.46 -2.01
N LEU A 72 -14.62 -59.16 -3.02
CA LEU A 72 -13.53 -58.62 -3.85
C LEU A 72 -13.99 -57.41 -4.65
N GLU A 73 -15.19 -57.47 -5.24
CA GLU A 73 -15.79 -56.35 -5.98
C GLU A 73 -16.03 -55.13 -5.08
N GLU A 74 -16.47 -55.35 -3.84
CA GLU A 74 -16.61 -54.27 -2.84
C GLU A 74 -15.25 -53.60 -2.53
N VAL A 75 -14.22 -54.40 -2.27
CA VAL A 75 -12.86 -53.89 -2.00
C VAL A 75 -12.26 -53.16 -3.21
N GLU A 76 -12.53 -53.63 -4.43
CA GLU A 76 -12.11 -52.95 -5.66
C GLU A 76 -12.76 -51.57 -5.80
N GLY A 77 -14.06 -51.45 -5.44
CA GLY A 77 -14.76 -50.17 -5.41
C GLY A 77 -14.21 -49.20 -4.35
N GLU A 78 -13.97 -49.68 -3.12
CA GLU A 78 -13.36 -48.86 -2.06
C GLU A 78 -11.95 -48.36 -2.44
N LEU A 79 -11.20 -49.17 -3.18
CA LEU A 79 -9.88 -48.78 -3.69
C LEU A 79 -9.98 -47.68 -4.75
N GLU A 80 -10.94 -47.77 -5.67
CA GLU A 80 -11.21 -46.73 -6.67
C GLU A 80 -11.58 -45.41 -5.99
N ASP A 81 -12.53 -45.42 -5.05
CA ASP A 81 -12.94 -44.23 -4.28
C ASP A 81 -11.76 -43.60 -3.52
N THR A 82 -10.87 -44.45 -2.98
CA THR A 82 -9.66 -43.99 -2.27
C THR A 82 -8.66 -43.34 -3.22
N LEU A 83 -8.50 -43.87 -4.43
CA LEU A 83 -7.62 -43.31 -5.46
C LEU A 83 -8.13 -41.95 -5.93
N ASP A 84 -9.44 -41.81 -6.18
CA ASP A 84 -10.05 -40.54 -6.56
C ASP A 84 -9.86 -39.47 -5.47
N THR A 85 -10.10 -39.83 -4.21
CA THR A 85 -9.87 -38.93 -3.06
C THR A 85 -8.40 -38.50 -2.94
N LEU A 86 -7.46 -39.40 -3.25
CA LEU A 86 -6.04 -39.12 -3.21
C LEU A 86 -5.64 -38.11 -4.30
N ASP A 87 -6.15 -38.28 -5.52
CA ASP A 87 -5.91 -37.36 -6.63
C ASP A 87 -6.49 -35.97 -6.33
N GLU A 88 -7.72 -35.89 -5.82
CA GLU A 88 -8.32 -34.61 -5.38
C GLU A 88 -7.47 -33.92 -4.30
N THR A 89 -7.02 -34.67 -3.30
CA THR A 89 -6.15 -34.13 -2.24
C THR A 89 -4.82 -33.63 -2.78
N GLN A 90 -4.26 -34.32 -3.79
CA GLN A 90 -3.00 -33.94 -4.42
C GLN A 90 -3.14 -32.64 -5.22
N ASP A 91 -4.27 -32.42 -5.89
CA ASP A 91 -4.58 -31.18 -6.59
C ASP A 91 -4.75 -30.01 -5.62
N GLU A 92 -5.52 -30.18 -4.53
CA GLU A 92 -5.69 -29.15 -3.49
C GLU A 92 -4.36 -28.74 -2.84
N LEU A 93 -3.46 -29.71 -2.63
CA LEU A 93 -2.13 -29.46 -2.09
C LEU A 93 -1.27 -28.61 -3.04
N ASN A 94 -1.36 -28.87 -4.34
CA ASN A 94 -0.63 -28.10 -5.36
C ASN A 94 -1.15 -26.66 -5.45
N ASP A 95 -2.47 -26.48 -5.45
CA ASP A 95 -3.11 -25.16 -5.46
C ASP A 95 -2.68 -24.34 -4.22
N THR A 96 -2.73 -24.96 -3.04
CA THR A 96 -2.27 -24.34 -1.79
C THR A 96 -0.80 -23.94 -1.84
N ALA A 97 0.06 -24.78 -2.44
CA ALA A 97 1.49 -24.49 -2.58
C ALA A 97 1.74 -23.28 -3.50
N ASP A 98 0.97 -23.15 -4.58
CA ASP A 98 1.05 -22.01 -5.49
C ASP A 98 0.55 -20.70 -4.86
N GLU A 99 -0.55 -20.76 -4.10
CA GLU A 99 -1.04 -19.60 -3.32
C GLU A 99 -0.02 -19.14 -2.28
N LEU A 100 0.61 -20.08 -1.57
CA LEU A 100 1.66 -19.78 -0.59
C LEU A 100 2.86 -19.08 -1.27
N ARG A 101 3.30 -19.58 -2.43
CA ARG A 101 4.38 -18.98 -3.20
C ARG A 101 4.04 -17.57 -3.67
N SER A 102 2.81 -17.36 -4.15
CA SER A 102 2.31 -16.04 -4.54
C SER A 102 2.34 -15.06 -3.37
N THR A 103 1.86 -15.50 -2.20
CA THR A 103 1.85 -14.70 -0.96
C THR A 103 3.27 -14.34 -0.51
N GLN A 104 4.23 -15.27 -0.62
CA GLN A 104 5.63 -15.01 -0.28
C GLN A 104 6.27 -13.94 -1.18
N LEU A 105 5.98 -13.95 -2.48
CA LEU A 105 6.47 -12.93 -3.42
C LEU A 105 5.87 -11.55 -3.14
N GLN A 106 4.58 -11.50 -2.83
CA GLN A 106 3.92 -10.26 -2.43
C GLN A 106 4.51 -9.70 -1.13
N LEU A 107 4.78 -10.55 -0.14
CA LEU A 107 5.42 -10.14 1.11
C LEU A 107 6.81 -9.54 0.86
N ALA A 108 7.64 -10.18 0.03
CA ALA A 108 8.96 -9.65 -0.34
C ALA A 108 8.84 -8.28 -1.01
N THR A 109 7.90 -8.11 -1.93
CA THR A 109 7.65 -6.83 -2.62
C THR A 109 7.28 -5.73 -1.62
N VAL A 110 6.38 -6.02 -0.68
CA VAL A 110 5.97 -5.06 0.35
C VAL A 110 7.13 -4.72 1.30
N GLN A 111 8.03 -5.67 1.58
CA GLN A 111 9.21 -5.42 2.40
C GLN A 111 10.18 -4.46 1.70
N ASP A 112 10.42 -4.64 0.40
CA ASP A 112 11.26 -3.75 -0.40
C ASP A 112 10.66 -2.33 -0.48
N ASP A 113 9.34 -2.23 -0.73
CA ASP A 113 8.63 -0.94 -0.78
C ASP A 113 8.70 -0.21 0.58
N LEU A 114 8.63 -0.95 1.69
CA LEU A 114 8.74 -0.38 3.04
C LEU A 114 10.14 0.21 3.29
N GLU A 115 11.20 -0.46 2.85
CA GLU A 115 12.58 0.04 2.98
C GLU A 115 12.76 1.35 2.18
N VAL A 116 12.25 1.39 0.95
CA VAL A 116 12.27 2.60 0.12
C VAL A 116 11.51 3.76 0.77
N ALA A 117 10.32 3.50 1.32
CA ALA A 117 9.52 4.53 1.98
C ALA A 117 10.22 5.08 3.25
N GLN A 118 10.93 4.23 3.99
CA GLN A 118 11.70 4.64 5.16
C GLN A 118 12.87 5.55 4.77
N GLN A 119 13.61 5.21 3.72
CA GLN A 119 14.69 6.06 3.23
C GLN A 119 14.18 7.45 2.79
N GLN A 120 13.05 7.49 2.06
CA GLN A 120 12.45 8.76 1.63
C GLN A 120 12.02 9.64 2.80
N ARG A 121 11.53 9.05 3.88
CA ARG A 121 11.21 9.79 5.11
C ARG A 121 12.48 10.40 5.71
N ASP A 122 13.53 9.60 5.85
CA ASP A 122 14.77 10.05 6.49
C ASP A 122 15.44 11.18 5.67
N ASP A 123 15.45 11.07 4.34
CA ASP A 123 15.92 12.12 3.43
C ASP A 123 15.09 13.41 3.58
N ALA A 124 13.76 13.29 3.69
CA ALA A 124 12.88 14.44 3.89
C ALA A 124 13.05 15.10 5.26
N GLU A 125 13.32 14.32 6.31
CA GLU A 125 13.63 14.84 7.64
C GLU A 125 14.94 15.62 7.63
N GLU A 126 15.99 15.14 6.94
CA GLU A 126 17.26 15.86 6.81
C GLU A 126 17.08 17.22 6.12
N GLU A 127 16.37 17.26 5.00
CA GLU A 127 16.08 18.52 4.29
C GLU A 127 15.24 19.48 5.14
N LEU A 128 14.30 18.98 5.94
CA LEU A 128 13.51 19.80 6.86
C LEU A 128 14.39 20.43 7.96
N VAL A 129 15.35 19.67 8.51
CA VAL A 129 16.30 20.20 9.50
C VAL A 129 17.15 21.30 8.89
N LYS A 130 17.66 21.09 7.67
CA LYS A 130 18.47 22.08 6.96
C LYS A 130 17.68 23.36 6.68
N ALA A 131 16.46 23.25 6.14
CA ALA A 131 15.59 24.39 5.89
C ALA A 131 15.25 25.16 7.18
N THR A 132 15.04 24.44 8.29
CA THR A 132 14.79 25.05 9.60
C THR A 132 16.01 25.82 10.11
N ALA A 133 17.22 25.27 9.94
CA ALA A 133 18.45 25.95 10.32
C ALA A 133 18.68 27.22 9.49
N GLU A 134 18.48 27.16 8.17
CA GLU A 134 18.57 28.32 7.28
C GLU A 134 17.52 29.40 7.63
N TYR A 135 16.30 28.99 7.98
CA TYR A 135 15.25 29.91 8.43
C TYR A 135 15.60 30.61 9.75
N LEU A 136 16.18 29.87 10.71
CA LEU A 136 16.62 30.45 11.99
C LEU A 136 17.78 31.43 11.80
N ASP A 137 18.77 31.09 10.99
CA ASP A 137 19.88 31.98 10.64
C ASP A 137 19.38 33.28 9.96
N ALA A 138 18.38 33.15 9.07
CA ALA A 138 17.74 34.29 8.44
C ALA A 138 17.00 35.18 9.47
N ILE A 139 16.26 34.59 10.41
CA ILE A 139 15.59 35.37 11.47
C ILE A 139 16.61 36.06 12.37
N GLU A 140 17.67 35.38 12.79
CA GLU A 140 18.71 35.97 13.64
C GLU A 140 19.42 37.12 12.93
N THR A 141 19.74 36.94 11.64
CA THR A 141 20.31 37.98 10.79
C THR A 141 19.39 39.20 10.71
N LEU A 142 18.09 39.01 10.48
CA LEU A 142 17.12 40.10 10.42
C LEU A 142 16.96 40.81 11.78
N ALA A 143 16.91 40.05 12.88
CA ALA A 143 16.86 40.60 14.23
C ALA A 143 18.10 41.45 14.55
N GLY A 144 19.29 41.01 14.14
CA GLY A 144 20.54 41.77 14.26
C GLY A 144 20.58 43.06 13.42
N LEU A 145 19.70 43.17 12.41
CA LEU A 145 19.50 44.38 11.60
C LEU A 145 18.36 45.27 12.11
N ASP A 146 17.78 44.95 13.27
CA ASP A 146 16.56 45.55 13.84
C ASP A 146 15.36 45.48 12.88
N ILE A 147 15.29 44.42 12.07
CA ILE A 147 14.17 44.12 11.17
C ILE A 147 13.33 43.02 11.80
N THR A 148 12.04 43.27 11.94
CA THR A 148 11.05 42.24 12.31
C THR A 148 10.14 41.98 11.12
N LEU A 149 10.06 40.73 10.68
CA LEU A 149 9.04 40.30 9.73
C LEU A 149 7.79 39.88 10.49
N SER A 150 6.63 40.37 10.08
CA SER A 150 5.34 39.99 10.62
C SER A 150 4.48 39.42 9.51
N LYS A 151 3.98 38.20 9.71
CA LYS A 151 2.91 37.65 8.87
C LYS A 151 1.59 38.03 9.53
N SER A 152 1.15 39.26 9.29
CA SER A 152 -0.10 39.79 9.83
C SER A 152 -0.85 40.47 8.69
N ALA A 153 -2.10 40.05 8.46
CA ALA A 153 -3.01 40.69 7.51
C ALA A 153 -3.45 42.10 7.97
N ALA A 154 -2.93 42.60 9.09
CA ALA A 154 -3.17 43.95 9.58
C ALA A 154 -1.88 44.59 10.11
N CYS A 155 -1.60 45.81 9.64
CA CYS A 155 -0.56 46.66 10.20
C CYS A 155 -1.21 47.66 11.18
N ASN A 156 -1.03 47.45 12.49
CA ASN A 156 -1.57 48.21 13.65
C ASN A 156 -3.07 48.59 13.67
N ASP A 157 -3.66 49.16 12.61
CA ASP A 157 -5.03 49.67 12.53
C ASP A 157 -5.75 49.44 11.17
N VAL A 158 -5.15 48.76 10.17
CA VAL A 158 -5.83 48.49 8.87
C VAL A 158 -5.55 47.10 8.28
N VAL A 159 -6.55 46.53 7.58
CA VAL A 159 -6.48 45.27 6.84
C VAL A 159 -5.79 45.47 5.48
N LEU A 160 -4.70 44.74 5.25
CA LEU A 160 -4.04 44.60 3.96
C LEU A 160 -4.80 43.58 3.09
N ILE A 161 -4.90 43.84 1.79
CA ILE A 161 -5.57 42.95 0.84
C ILE A 161 -4.49 42.25 0.02
N ASP A 162 -3.99 41.14 0.55
CA ASP A 162 -2.96 40.33 -0.10
C ASP A 162 -3.57 39.51 -1.25
N ASN A 163 -2.90 39.53 -2.40
CA ASN A 163 -3.23 38.68 -3.52
C ASN A 163 -2.28 37.47 -3.52
N PRO A 164 -2.76 36.25 -3.24
CA PRO A 164 -1.89 35.07 -3.16
C PRO A 164 -1.18 34.76 -4.49
N GLU A 165 -1.73 35.21 -5.62
CA GLU A 165 -1.17 35.06 -6.95
C GLU A 165 -0.19 36.18 -7.33
N ALA A 166 -0.05 37.23 -6.50
CA ALA A 166 0.90 38.31 -6.76
C ALA A 166 2.34 37.80 -6.67
N THR A 167 3.17 38.29 -7.59
CA THR A 167 4.55 37.85 -7.77
C THR A 167 5.55 38.98 -7.56
N HIS A 168 6.80 38.62 -7.27
CA HIS A 168 7.89 39.57 -7.14
C HIS A 168 8.16 40.29 -8.47
N PRO A 169 8.07 41.63 -8.53
CA PRO A 169 8.29 42.37 -9.78
C PRO A 169 9.77 42.42 -10.14
N SER A 170 10.10 42.63 -11.41
CA SER A 170 11.39 43.21 -11.80
C SER A 170 11.45 44.70 -11.45
N TRP A 171 12.64 45.28 -11.41
CA TRP A 171 12.81 46.73 -11.25
C TRP A 171 12.09 47.53 -12.32
N ALA A 172 12.04 47.02 -13.56
CA ALA A 172 11.35 47.68 -14.66
C ALA A 172 9.83 47.69 -14.44
N GLU A 173 9.26 46.57 -14.00
CA GLU A 173 7.83 46.44 -13.68
C GLU A 173 7.44 47.30 -12.48
N LEU A 174 8.26 47.31 -11.42
CA LEU A 174 8.03 48.18 -10.26
C LEU A 174 7.99 49.65 -10.69
N LYS A 175 8.96 50.13 -11.46
CA LYS A 175 8.96 51.51 -11.96
C LYS A 175 7.75 51.82 -12.84
N ALA A 176 7.34 50.88 -13.69
CA ALA A 176 6.19 51.05 -14.56
C ALA A 176 4.88 51.13 -13.77
N PHE A 177 4.77 50.36 -12.69
CA PHE A 177 3.66 50.42 -11.74
C PHE A 177 3.64 51.77 -11.01
N LEU A 178 4.73 52.17 -10.36
CA LEU A 178 4.81 53.44 -9.63
C LEU A 178 4.54 54.65 -10.53
N ALA A 179 4.91 54.60 -11.82
CA ALA A 179 4.63 55.68 -12.75
C ALA A 179 3.14 55.79 -13.18
N GLN A 180 2.34 54.75 -12.93
CA GLN A 180 0.91 54.68 -13.23
C GLN A 180 0.04 54.77 -11.97
N ASP A 181 0.63 54.51 -10.82
CA ASP A 181 -0.03 54.70 -9.55
C ASP A 181 -0.25 56.20 -9.30
N HIS A 182 -1.30 56.50 -8.55
CA HIS A 182 -1.74 57.87 -8.26
C HIS A 182 -2.04 58.02 -6.77
N THR A 183 -1.45 57.19 -5.93
CA THR A 183 -1.67 57.24 -4.48
C THR A 183 -1.23 58.58 -3.90
N GLU A 184 -0.17 59.17 -4.46
CA GLU A 184 0.39 60.48 -4.14
C GLU A 184 -0.51 61.68 -4.48
N ASP A 185 -1.58 61.49 -5.26
CA ASP A 185 -2.53 62.57 -5.60
C ASP A 185 -3.42 62.98 -4.41
N HIS A 186 -3.45 62.19 -3.34
CA HIS A 186 -4.19 62.50 -2.12
C HIS A 186 -3.51 63.61 -1.29
N GLU A 187 -4.31 64.43 -0.61
CA GLU A 187 -3.79 65.42 0.32
C GLU A 187 -3.37 64.73 1.64
N TYR A 188 -2.14 64.99 2.08
CA TYR A 188 -1.66 64.51 3.37
C TYR A 188 -2.38 65.24 4.51
N ILE A 189 -3.16 64.50 5.31
CA ILE A 189 -3.89 65.02 6.46
C ILE A 189 -3.49 64.20 7.68
N LEU A 190 -2.70 64.81 8.57
CA LEU A 190 -2.22 64.17 9.79
C LEU A 190 -3.39 63.54 10.60
N HIS A 191 -3.26 62.26 10.96
CA HIS A 191 -4.26 61.46 11.69
C HIS A 191 -5.58 61.18 10.95
N VAL A 192 -5.67 61.43 9.63
CA VAL A 192 -6.87 61.15 8.82
C VAL A 192 -6.51 60.41 7.53
N TYR A 193 -5.50 60.91 6.82
CA TYR A 193 -4.91 60.30 5.64
C TYR A 193 -3.43 60.63 5.68
N ASP A 194 -2.70 59.89 6.50
CA ASP A 194 -1.27 60.07 6.72
C ASP A 194 -0.48 58.92 6.07
N CYS A 195 0.83 58.84 6.36
CA CYS A 195 1.71 57.83 5.75
C CYS A 195 1.15 56.41 5.78
N SER A 196 0.33 56.07 6.79
CA SER A 196 -0.28 54.75 6.95
C SER A 196 -1.31 54.47 5.84
N GLU A 197 -2.16 55.45 5.50
CA GLU A 197 -3.14 55.33 4.42
C GLU A 197 -2.47 55.29 3.04
N PHE A 198 -1.46 56.14 2.79
CA PHE A 198 -0.71 56.10 1.52
C PHE A 198 -0.05 54.73 1.32
N SER A 199 0.63 54.22 2.34
CA SER A 199 1.33 52.93 2.27
C SER A 199 0.37 51.77 2.01
N ARG A 200 -0.79 51.78 2.68
CA ARG A 200 -1.84 50.77 2.48
C ARG A 200 -2.42 50.82 1.07
N ASP A 201 -2.72 52.01 0.56
CA ASP A 201 -3.37 52.14 -0.73
C ASP A 201 -2.41 51.72 -1.87
N LEU A 202 -1.12 52.08 -1.77
CA LEU A 202 -0.10 51.62 -2.70
C LEU A 202 0.07 50.09 -2.65
N HIS A 203 0.10 49.50 -1.45
CA HIS A 203 0.14 48.04 -1.25
C HIS A 203 -1.02 47.35 -1.97
N ASN A 204 -2.25 47.74 -1.64
CA ASN A 204 -3.45 47.08 -2.17
C ASN A 204 -3.59 47.26 -3.69
N ARG A 205 -3.12 48.39 -4.24
CA ARG A 205 -3.06 48.61 -5.70
C ARG A 205 -2.01 47.74 -6.36
N ALA A 206 -0.84 47.57 -5.75
CA ALA A 206 0.19 46.67 -6.25
C ALA A 206 -0.31 45.23 -6.28
N GLU A 207 -0.88 44.75 -5.17
CA GLU A 207 -1.45 43.40 -5.06
C GLU A 207 -2.58 43.17 -6.09
N ALA A 208 -3.45 44.16 -6.28
CA ALA A 208 -4.48 44.14 -7.32
C ALA A 208 -3.91 44.13 -8.75
N ALA A 209 -2.73 44.72 -8.96
CA ALA A 209 -1.98 44.65 -10.22
C ALA A 209 -1.15 43.36 -10.37
N GLY A 210 -1.21 42.44 -9.40
CA GLY A 210 -0.45 41.19 -9.38
C GLY A 210 1.02 41.35 -8.96
N ILE A 211 1.37 42.50 -8.37
CA ILE A 211 2.71 42.83 -7.89
C ILE A 211 2.74 42.65 -6.38
N ARG A 212 3.60 41.76 -5.90
CA ARG A 212 3.73 41.47 -4.47
C ARG A 212 4.37 42.64 -3.75
N CYS A 213 3.68 43.15 -2.75
CA CYS A 213 4.08 44.30 -1.95
C CYS A 213 4.04 43.95 -0.47
N ALA A 214 4.88 44.58 0.33
CA ALA A 214 4.76 44.60 1.78
C ALA A 214 4.49 46.02 2.27
N GLU A 215 3.84 46.11 3.42
CA GLU A 215 3.78 47.33 4.22
C GLU A 215 4.98 47.36 5.19
N VAL A 216 5.54 48.55 5.44
CA VAL A 216 6.70 48.74 6.30
C VAL A 216 6.45 49.87 7.28
N GLN A 217 6.53 49.53 8.56
CA GLN A 217 6.55 50.52 9.64
C GLN A 217 7.98 50.76 10.12
N VAL A 218 8.38 52.01 10.04
CA VAL A 218 9.67 52.50 10.51
C VAL A 218 9.48 53.19 11.85
N ILE A 219 10.10 52.66 12.89
CA ILE A 219 10.17 53.35 14.19
C ILE A 219 11.35 54.31 14.14
N LEU A 220 11.09 55.58 14.41
CA LEU A 220 12.09 56.65 14.41
C LEU A 220 12.56 56.92 15.85
N LYS A 221 13.87 57.11 16.01
CA LYS A 221 14.51 57.30 17.32
C LYS A 221 14.11 58.64 17.93
N ASP A 222 13.66 58.59 19.19
CA ASP A 222 13.25 59.76 19.98
C ASP A 222 12.08 60.57 19.37
N GLU A 223 11.34 59.98 18.43
CA GLU A 223 10.17 60.59 17.78
C GLU A 223 8.85 59.99 18.30
N PRO A 224 7.79 60.80 18.47
CA PRO A 224 6.48 60.33 18.95
C PRO A 224 5.67 59.57 17.88
N LEU A 225 5.99 59.78 16.59
CA LEU A 225 5.35 59.12 15.45
C LEU A 225 6.42 58.44 14.59
N GLY A 226 6.09 57.26 14.07
CA GLY A 226 6.91 56.55 13.08
C GLY A 226 6.62 57.00 11.66
N HIS A 227 7.05 56.19 10.69
CA HIS A 227 6.77 56.38 9.27
C HIS A 227 6.30 55.08 8.63
N ALA A 228 5.28 55.13 7.78
CA ALA A 228 4.80 53.98 7.01
C ALA A 228 5.18 54.14 5.54
N LEU A 229 5.63 53.05 4.92
CA LEU A 229 6.09 52.98 3.53
C LEU A 229 5.95 51.55 3.00
N ASN A 230 6.32 51.30 1.74
CA ASN A 230 6.19 49.98 1.14
C ASN A 230 7.52 49.28 0.84
N ALA A 231 7.52 47.96 0.85
CA ALA A 231 8.65 47.14 0.42
C ALA A 231 8.28 46.25 -0.76
N PHE A 232 9.17 46.21 -1.75
CA PHE A 232 9.05 45.35 -2.92
C PHE A 232 10.30 44.49 -3.02
N LEU A 233 10.15 43.17 -2.89
CA LEU A 233 11.24 42.25 -3.18
C LEU A 233 11.30 42.09 -4.69
N THR A 234 12.25 42.78 -5.32
CA THR A 234 12.42 42.72 -6.77
C THR A 234 13.30 41.55 -7.18
N THR A 235 13.04 40.98 -8.35
CA THR A 235 13.78 39.81 -8.87
C THR A 235 15.23 40.12 -9.27
N ASP A 236 15.53 41.40 -9.53
CA ASP A 236 16.82 41.85 -10.06
C ASP A 236 17.50 42.93 -9.20
N TYR A 237 16.79 43.67 -8.32
CA TYR A 237 17.36 44.72 -7.45
C TYR A 237 17.29 44.36 -5.94
N GLY A 238 16.71 43.21 -5.59
CA GLY A 238 16.44 42.80 -4.21
C GLY A 238 15.37 43.66 -3.54
N LEU A 239 15.40 43.76 -2.20
CA LEU A 239 14.39 44.47 -1.41
C LEU A 239 14.45 45.99 -1.57
N VAL A 240 13.49 46.60 -2.24
CA VAL A 240 13.40 48.05 -2.42
C VAL A 240 12.36 48.63 -1.48
N TYR A 241 12.69 49.71 -0.78
CA TYR A 241 11.72 50.49 -0.01
C TYR A 241 11.22 51.67 -0.86
N VAL A 242 9.92 51.88 -0.89
CA VAL A 242 9.24 52.96 -1.61
C VAL A 242 8.49 53.81 -0.61
N ASP A 243 8.85 55.08 -0.50
CA ASP A 243 8.14 56.08 0.29
C ASP A 243 7.16 56.85 -0.59
N CYS A 244 5.87 56.73 -0.25
CA CYS A 244 4.72 57.19 -1.04
C CYS A 244 4.00 58.41 -0.42
N SER A 245 4.59 59.03 0.61
CA SER A 245 3.87 60.00 1.48
C SER A 245 4.35 61.46 1.36
N GLY A 246 5.30 61.76 0.47
CA GLY A 246 6.00 63.06 0.37
C GLY A 246 5.88 63.79 -0.98
N GLY A 247 4.92 63.41 -1.83
CA GLY A 247 4.84 63.80 -3.24
C GLY A 247 5.09 62.58 -4.13
N LEU A 248 5.82 62.74 -5.24
CA LEU A 248 6.17 61.60 -6.12
C LEU A 248 6.88 60.49 -5.34
N ASP A 249 6.57 59.24 -5.68
CA ASP A 249 7.19 58.06 -5.09
C ASP A 249 8.73 58.17 -5.07
N GLY A 250 9.28 57.97 -3.88
CA GLY A 250 10.70 58.01 -3.61
C GLY A 250 11.24 56.63 -3.27
N ILE A 251 12.44 56.31 -3.74
CA ILE A 251 13.18 55.14 -3.26
C ILE A 251 13.83 55.51 -1.95
N ALA A 252 13.43 54.82 -0.89
CA ALA A 252 13.87 55.09 0.47
C ALA A 252 15.07 54.22 0.86
N ARG A 253 15.98 54.83 1.60
CA ARG A 253 17.01 54.15 2.38
C ARG A 253 16.52 54.02 3.81
N VAL A 254 16.11 52.81 4.15
CA VAL A 254 15.69 52.44 5.51
C VAL A 254 16.74 51.49 6.08
N LYS A 255 17.38 51.88 7.19
CA LYS A 255 18.38 51.07 7.90
C LYS A 255 18.49 51.54 9.34
N SER A 256 18.37 50.63 10.30
CA SER A 256 18.57 50.96 11.72
C SER A 256 19.89 51.68 11.96
N GLN A 257 19.87 52.71 12.80
CA GLN A 257 20.95 53.62 13.15
C GLN A 257 21.38 54.61 12.05
N TYR A 258 20.72 54.63 10.90
CA TYR A 258 21.00 55.59 9.83
C TYR A 258 19.86 56.60 9.68
N TYR A 259 20.16 57.75 9.09
CA TYR A 259 19.14 58.73 8.73
C TYR A 259 18.19 58.17 7.67
N PHE A 260 16.89 58.42 7.84
CA PHE A 260 15.92 58.18 6.78
C PHE A 260 16.20 59.12 5.60
N ARG A 261 16.31 58.57 4.40
CA ARG A 261 16.52 59.33 3.15
C ARG A 261 15.69 58.73 2.04
N ALA A 262 15.14 59.57 1.15
CA ALA A 262 14.58 59.10 -0.10
C ALA A 262 15.04 59.97 -1.28
N VAL A 263 15.06 59.37 -2.47
CA VAL A 263 15.39 60.04 -3.73
C VAL A 263 14.43 59.61 -4.82
N SER A 264 14.35 60.37 -5.91
CA SER A 264 13.51 59.99 -7.06
C SER A 264 13.91 58.63 -7.60
N VAL A 265 12.91 57.82 -7.94
CA VAL A 265 13.04 56.51 -8.62
C VAL A 265 13.99 56.54 -9.83
N SER A 266 14.04 57.67 -10.54
CA SER A 266 14.90 57.85 -11.72
C SER A 266 16.40 57.96 -11.42
N THR A 267 16.77 58.24 -10.16
CA THR A 267 18.16 58.51 -9.75
C THR A 267 18.89 57.28 -9.19
N VAL A 268 18.16 56.20 -8.92
CA VAL A 268 18.68 55.00 -8.27
C VAL A 268 19.02 53.91 -9.28
N SER A 269 20.22 53.34 -9.14
CA SER A 269 20.65 52.13 -9.83
C SER A 269 20.80 50.97 -8.84
N ILE A 270 20.93 49.74 -9.33
CA ILE A 270 21.12 48.56 -8.47
C ILE A 270 22.30 48.72 -7.52
N ALA A 271 23.40 49.31 -7.99
CA ALA A 271 24.59 49.58 -7.17
C ALA A 271 24.29 50.58 -6.04
N HIS A 272 23.40 51.55 -6.29
CA HIS A 272 23.06 52.59 -5.32
C HIS A 272 22.14 52.10 -4.20
N VAL A 273 21.19 51.19 -4.47
CA VAL A 273 20.19 50.76 -3.46
C VAL A 273 20.85 50.28 -2.16
N ARG A 274 22.04 49.65 -2.23
CA ARG A 274 22.75 49.07 -1.08
C ARG A 274 24.02 49.81 -0.67
N ASP A 275 24.43 50.84 -1.39
CA ASP A 275 25.71 51.52 -1.13
C ASP A 275 25.54 52.64 -0.09
N ASP A 276 25.89 52.31 1.16
CA ASP A 276 25.86 53.28 2.27
C ASP A 276 26.71 54.52 2.01
N SER A 277 27.82 54.39 1.27
CA SER A 277 28.70 55.51 0.94
C SER A 277 28.03 56.44 -0.06
N TRP A 278 27.35 55.88 -1.07
CA TRP A 278 26.57 56.65 -2.02
C TRP A 278 25.46 57.42 -1.31
N TRP A 279 24.66 56.75 -0.49
CA TRP A 279 23.59 57.38 0.30
C TRP A 279 24.13 58.49 1.20
N ALA A 280 25.27 58.27 1.86
CA ALA A 280 25.92 59.27 2.70
C ALA A 280 26.41 60.51 1.92
N SER A 281 26.81 60.32 0.65
CA SER A 281 27.38 61.36 -0.23
C SER A 281 26.35 62.24 -0.95
N LEU A 282 25.06 61.94 -0.85
CA LEU A 282 24.00 62.68 -1.54
C LEU A 282 23.98 64.15 -1.09
N MET A 283 24.01 65.06 -2.07
CA MET A 283 23.92 66.51 -1.85
C MET A 283 22.48 67.04 -1.85
N SER A 284 21.53 66.25 -2.35
CA SER A 284 20.10 66.57 -2.39
C SER A 284 19.28 65.30 -2.25
N TYR A 285 18.38 65.24 -1.27
CA TYR A 285 17.51 64.10 -0.97
C TYR A 285 16.34 64.55 -0.09
N TYR A 286 15.25 63.78 -0.10
CA TYR A 286 14.15 63.92 0.86
C TYR A 286 14.52 63.28 2.19
N TYR A 287 14.09 63.89 3.29
CA TYR A 287 14.28 63.36 4.64
C TYR A 287 13.09 63.71 5.52
N LEU A 288 12.87 62.90 6.57
CA LEU A 288 11.86 63.17 7.59
C LEU A 288 12.44 64.11 8.65
N PRO A 289 11.78 65.26 8.93
CA PRO A 289 12.26 66.21 9.92
C PRO A 289 11.97 65.73 11.35
N SER A 290 12.98 65.84 12.23
CA SER A 290 12.83 65.52 13.66
C SER A 290 12.11 66.61 14.44
N VAL A 291 11.30 66.26 15.44
CA VAL A 291 10.70 67.23 16.38
C VAL A 291 11.76 68.02 17.17
N SER A 292 12.96 67.46 17.31
CA SER A 292 14.10 68.09 17.97
C SER A 292 14.96 68.97 17.03
N GLY A 293 14.61 69.00 15.74
CA GLY A 293 15.37 69.65 14.68
C GLY A 293 16.42 68.74 14.04
N GLY A 294 16.55 68.80 12.71
CA GLY A 294 17.44 67.93 11.93
C GLY A 294 16.71 66.76 11.27
N GLN A 295 17.41 65.66 11.04
CA GLN A 295 16.93 64.48 10.31
C GLN A 295 16.59 63.34 11.29
N CYS A 296 15.48 62.64 11.06
CA CYS A 296 15.13 61.46 11.83
C CYS A 296 16.10 60.30 11.58
N VAL A 297 16.43 59.58 12.65
CA VAL A 297 17.22 58.34 12.62
C VAL A 297 16.29 57.15 12.74
N VAL A 298 16.46 56.15 11.88
CA VAL A 298 15.70 54.90 11.96
C VAL A 298 16.17 54.10 13.17
N SER A 299 15.23 53.70 14.03
CA SER A 299 15.49 52.88 15.22
C SER A 299 15.28 51.40 14.92
N SER A 300 14.14 51.04 14.31
CA SER A 300 13.83 49.66 13.91
C SER A 300 12.80 49.65 12.80
N ILE A 301 12.69 48.51 12.12
CA ILE A 301 11.88 48.33 10.92
C ILE A 301 10.99 47.11 11.12
N LYS A 302 9.70 47.25 10.84
CA LYS A 302 8.75 46.13 10.80
C LYS A 302 8.21 46.01 9.39
N ILE A 303 8.25 44.81 8.82
CA ILE A 303 7.76 44.54 7.47
C ILE A 303 6.63 43.53 7.56
N TYR A 304 5.50 43.85 6.93
CA TYR A 304 4.28 43.05 6.89
C TYR A 304 4.11 42.50 5.48
N TRP A 305 4.28 41.18 5.34
CA TRP A 305 4.13 40.40 4.10
C TRP A 305 2.94 39.44 4.17
#